data_AF-A0A090S0I8-F1
#
_entry.id   AF-A0A090S0I8-F1
#
_cell.length_a   1.000
_cell.length_b   1.000
_cell.length_c   1.000
_cell.angle_alpha   90.00
_cell.angle_beta   90.00
_cell.angle_gamma   90.00
#
_symmetry.space_group_name_H-M   'P 1'
#
loop_
_entity.id
_entity.type
_entity.pdbx_description
1 polymer ?
#
loop_
_entity_poly.entity_id
_entity_poly.type
_entity_poly.pdbx_seq_one_letter_code
_entity_poly.pdbx_strand_id
1 'polypeptide(L)'
;MQNRRDSYSREDLLASSRGELFGEGYPQLPAPNMLMMDRVAKMSETEGDFGKGLIVAELDITPDLWFFDCHFIGDPVMPGCLGLMQCGNLLAST
;
A
#
# COMPACT_ATOMS: atom_id res chain seq x y z
N MET A 1 0.95 -23.69 3.81
CA MET A 1 -0.12 -22.77 4.24
C MET A 1 0.55 -21.62 4.95
N GLN A 2 0.87 -20.55 4.21
CA GLN A 2 1.44 -19.34 4.81
C GLN A 2 0.37 -18.66 5.66
N ASN A 3 0.81 -18.08 6.77
CA ASN A 3 -0.03 -17.47 7.80
C ASN A 3 -0.58 -16.14 7.29
N ARG A 4 -1.53 -16.20 6.36
CA ARG A 4 -2.13 -15.04 5.70
C ARG A 4 -2.95 -14.27 6.74
N ARG A 5 -2.58 -13.01 6.95
CA ARG A 5 -3.20 -12.13 7.94
C ARG A 5 -4.26 -11.28 7.26
N ASP A 6 -5.25 -10.88 8.04
CA ASP A 6 -6.32 -9.98 7.58
C ASP A 6 -5.92 -8.50 7.73
N SER A 7 -4.74 -8.21 8.27
CA SER A 7 -4.19 -6.84 8.38
C SER A 7 -2.66 -6.87 8.43
N TYR A 8 -2.04 -5.78 7.99
CA TYR A 8 -0.58 -5.60 7.94
C TYR A 8 -0.19 -4.20 8.39
N SER A 9 0.83 -4.13 9.25
CA SER A 9 1.40 -2.89 9.77
C SER A 9 2.40 -2.25 8.79
N ARG A 10 2.84 -1.02 9.08
CA ARG A 10 3.89 -0.35 8.30
C ARG A 10 5.18 -1.17 8.23
N GLU A 11 5.56 -1.81 9.32
CA GLU A 11 6.75 -2.67 9.37
C GLU A 11 6.61 -3.90 8.47
N ASP A 12 5.42 -4.51 8.42
CA ASP A 12 5.14 -5.63 7.53
C ASP A 12 5.24 -5.20 6.05
N LEU A 13 4.73 -4.03 5.70
CA LEU A 13 4.81 -3.48 4.33
C LEU A 13 6.25 -3.18 3.92
N LEU A 14 7.05 -2.66 4.86
CA LEU A 14 8.49 -2.47 4.65
C LEU A 14 9.20 -3.83 4.48
N ALA A 15 8.83 -4.85 5.26
CA ALA A 15 9.35 -6.20 5.09
C ALA A 15 8.96 -6.79 3.72
N SER A 16 7.74 -6.52 3.24
CA SER A 16 7.31 -6.90 1.88
C SER A 16 8.16 -6.22 0.81
N SER A 17 8.51 -4.94 0.98
CA SER A 17 9.39 -4.24 0.04
C SER A 17 10.82 -4.78 -0.01
N ARG A 18 11.25 -5.48 1.05
CA ARG A 18 12.54 -6.19 1.11
C ARG A 18 12.44 -7.66 0.70
N GLY A 19 11.24 -8.16 0.37
CA GLY A 19 11.00 -9.58 0.06
C GLY A 19 10.98 -10.49 1.28
N GLU A 20 10.94 -9.94 2.50
CA GLU A 20 11.03 -10.70 3.74
C GLU A 20 9.67 -11.21 4.22
N LEU A 21 8.57 -10.54 3.84
CA LEU A 21 7.24 -10.86 4.37
C LEU A 21 6.70 -12.21 3.85
N PHE A 22 6.79 -12.45 2.54
CA PHE A 22 6.30 -13.67 1.90
C PHE A 22 7.42 -14.58 1.37
N GLY A 23 8.67 -14.10 1.37
CA GLY A 23 9.84 -14.84 0.89
C GLY A 23 10.14 -14.65 -0.59
N GLU A 24 11.20 -15.30 -1.06
CA GLU A 24 11.64 -15.22 -2.46
C GLU A 24 10.60 -15.74 -3.44
N GLY A 25 10.45 -15.05 -4.58
CA GLY A 25 9.50 -15.40 -5.64
C GLY A 25 8.09 -14.82 -5.48
N TYR A 26 7.80 -14.18 -4.35
CA TYR A 26 6.55 -13.43 -4.16
C TYR A 26 6.68 -11.98 -4.62
N PRO A 27 5.57 -11.34 -5.03
CA PRO A 27 5.56 -9.92 -5.35
C PRO A 27 6.04 -9.07 -4.16
N GLN A 28 6.86 -8.07 -4.47
CA GLN A 28 7.34 -7.09 -3.50
C GLN A 28 6.57 -5.79 -3.67
N LEU A 29 6.22 -5.15 -2.55
CA LEU A 29 5.76 -3.77 -2.60
C LEU A 29 6.91 -2.82 -2.94
N PRO A 30 6.64 -1.65 -3.54
CA PRO A 30 7.67 -0.63 -3.68
C PRO A 30 8.21 -0.20 -2.32
N ALA A 31 9.51 0.06 -2.25
CA ALA A 31 10.11 0.70 -1.08
C ALA A 31 9.77 2.21 -1.05
N PRO A 32 9.87 2.87 0.12
CA PRO A 32 9.85 4.33 0.20
C PRO A 32 10.87 4.97 -0.77
N ASN A 33 10.56 6.06 -1.46
CA ASN A 33 9.40 6.97 -1.29
C ASN A 33 8.16 6.61 -2.15
N MET A 34 8.16 5.45 -2.81
CA MET A 34 7.05 4.99 -3.67
C MET A 34 6.07 4.07 -2.94
N LEU A 35 6.31 3.77 -1.67
CA LEU A 35 5.37 3.07 -0.80
C LEU A 35 4.26 4.03 -0.36
N MET A 36 3.12 3.99 -1.06
CA MET A 36 2.01 4.92 -0.87
C MET A 36 0.95 4.42 0.13
N MET A 37 1.32 3.63 1.13
CA MET A 37 0.41 3.14 2.17
C MET A 37 1.17 2.93 3.48
N ASP A 38 0.51 3.23 4.60
CA ASP A 38 1.04 3.00 5.95
C ASP A 38 0.61 1.66 6.52
N ARG A 39 -0.57 1.17 6.13
CA ARG A 39 -1.13 -0.07 6.65
C ARG A 39 -2.20 -0.63 5.74
N VAL A 40 -2.37 -1.94 5.81
CA VAL A 40 -3.54 -2.65 5.32
C VAL A 40 -4.41 -2.96 6.53
N ALA A 41 -5.48 -2.19 6.71
CA ALA A 41 -6.37 -2.30 7.86
C ALA A 41 -7.26 -3.55 7.77
N LYS A 42 -7.63 -3.99 6.56
CA LYS A 42 -8.46 -5.17 6.35
C LYS A 42 -8.16 -5.86 5.03
N MET A 43 -8.12 -7.19 5.04
CA MET A 43 -8.18 -8.06 3.88
C MET A 43 -9.24 -9.13 4.11
N SER A 44 -10.02 -9.41 3.08
CA SER A 44 -11.02 -10.47 3.08
C SER A 44 -11.12 -11.07 1.68
N GLU A 45 -11.38 -12.38 1.59
CA GLU A 45 -11.60 -13.08 0.32
C GLU A 45 -13.08 -13.15 -0.08
N THR A 46 -13.99 -12.92 0.86
CA THR A 46 -15.43 -13.15 0.68
C THR A 46 -16.25 -11.87 0.72
N GLU A 47 -15.68 -10.76 1.16
CA GLU A 47 -16.34 -9.45 1.17
C GLU A 47 -16.20 -8.70 -0.17
N GLY A 48 -16.62 -7.44 -0.19
CA GLY A 48 -16.65 -6.57 -1.37
C GLY A 48 -17.95 -6.67 -2.14
N ASP A 49 -18.21 -5.70 -3.01
CA ASP A 49 -19.48 -5.56 -3.73
C ASP A 49 -19.86 -6.78 -4.58
N PHE A 50 -18.86 -7.57 -4.98
CA PHE A 50 -19.02 -8.78 -5.78
C PHE A 50 -18.76 -10.07 -5.00
N GLY A 51 -18.47 -9.99 -3.68
CA GLY A 51 -18.16 -11.14 -2.84
C GLY A 51 -16.90 -11.92 -3.26
N LYS A 52 -15.93 -11.23 -3.88
CA LYS A 52 -14.68 -11.80 -4.42
C LYS A 52 -13.42 -11.26 -3.74
N GLY A 53 -13.60 -10.51 -2.67
CA GLY A 53 -12.53 -9.97 -1.87
C GLY A 53 -12.62 -8.46 -1.66
N LEU A 54 -12.01 -8.01 -0.59
CA LEU A 54 -11.92 -6.62 -0.16
C LEU A 54 -10.55 -6.37 0.45
N ILE A 55 -9.94 -5.26 0.07
CA ILE A 55 -8.73 -4.75 0.71
C ILE A 55 -8.99 -3.30 1.12
N VAL A 56 -8.74 -2.98 2.38
CA VAL A 56 -8.79 -1.62 2.92
C VAL A 56 -7.37 -1.25 3.35
N ALA A 57 -6.78 -0.26 2.69
CA ALA A 57 -5.46 0.27 3.00
C ALA A 57 -5.56 1.77 3.29
N GLU A 58 -4.65 2.26 4.13
CA GLU A 58 -4.64 3.64 4.61
C GLU A 58 -3.26 4.26 4.42
N LEU A 59 -3.23 5.56 4.16
CA LEU A 59 -2.04 6.40 4.14
C LEU A 59 -2.32 7.61 5.03
N ASP A 60 -1.49 7.84 6.03
CA ASP A 60 -1.57 9.00 6.90
C ASP A 60 -1.02 10.22 6.15
N ILE A 61 -1.86 11.24 6.01
CA ILE A 61 -1.49 12.46 5.28
C ILE A 61 -0.92 13.47 6.26
N THR A 62 0.33 13.84 6.05
CA THR A 62 1.01 14.90 6.80
C THR A 62 1.61 15.94 5.84
N PRO A 63 1.72 17.22 6.25
CA PRO A 63 2.24 18.28 5.37
C PRO A 63 3.69 18.07 4.91
N ASP A 64 4.46 17.24 5.61
CA ASP A 64 5.86 16.89 5.36
C ASP A 64 6.06 15.74 4.36
N LEU A 65 4.98 15.20 3.78
CA LEU A 65 5.11 14.20 2.72
C LEU A 65 5.80 14.80 1.48
N TRP A 66 6.81 14.09 0.99
CA TRP A 66 7.76 14.54 -0.04
C TRP A 66 7.12 15.13 -1.31
N PHE A 67 5.93 14.65 -1.68
CA PHE A 67 5.26 15.08 -2.90
C PHE A 67 4.61 16.46 -2.77
N PHE A 68 4.31 16.94 -1.56
CA PHE A 68 3.77 18.28 -1.37
C PHE A 68 4.82 19.38 -1.63
N ASP A 69 6.10 19.09 -1.41
CA ASP A 69 7.19 20.03 -1.66
C ASP A 69 7.39 20.31 -3.16
N CYS A 70 6.96 19.39 -4.03
CA CYS A 70 7.20 19.48 -5.48
C CYS A 70 5.94 19.50 -6.35
N HIS A 71 4.74 19.25 -5.79
CA HIS A 71 3.51 19.11 -6.55
C HIS A 71 2.33 19.81 -5.85
N PHE A 72 2.09 21.10 -6.08
CA PHE A 72 2.90 22.07 -6.81
C PHE A 72 3.46 23.12 -5.84
N ILE A 73 4.54 23.81 -6.22
CA ILE A 73 5.08 24.89 -5.40
C ILE A 73 3.99 25.98 -5.23
N GLY A 74 3.53 26.17 -3.98
CA GLY A 74 2.47 27.13 -3.64
C GLY A 74 1.04 26.59 -3.77
N ASP A 75 0.85 25.35 -4.23
CA ASP A 75 -0.44 24.65 -4.30
C ASP A 75 -0.23 23.15 -4.02
N PRO A 76 0.03 22.77 -2.76
CA PRO A 76 0.41 21.41 -2.40
C PRO A 76 -0.80 20.47 -2.55
N VAL A 77 -0.71 19.53 -3.49
CA VAL A 77 -1.74 18.53 -3.77
C VAL A 77 -1.11 17.18 -4.05
N MET A 78 -1.63 16.13 -3.42
CA MET A 78 -1.16 14.77 -3.68
C MET A 78 -1.31 14.43 -5.17
N PRO A 79 -0.24 13.98 -5.86
CA PRO A 79 -0.34 13.53 -7.24
C PRO A 79 -1.31 12.34 -7.37
N GLY A 80 -2.38 12.51 -8.16
CA GLY A 80 -3.40 11.46 -8.32
C GLY A 80 -2.86 10.14 -8.89
N CYS A 81 -1.76 10.20 -9.65
CA CYS A 81 -1.08 9.00 -10.17
C CYS A 81 -0.50 8.11 -9.06
N LEU A 82 -0.11 8.67 -7.91
CA LEU A 82 0.40 7.90 -6.78
C LEU A 82 -0.72 7.11 -6.08
N GLY A 83 -1.93 7.68 -6.01
CA GLY A 83 -3.11 6.97 -5.54
C GLY A 83 -3.50 5.81 -6.46
N LEU A 84 -3.43 6.01 -7.78
CA LEU A 84 -3.65 4.92 -8.74
C LEU A 84 -2.60 3.80 -8.60
N MET A 85 -1.34 4.16 -8.42
CA MET A 85 -0.26 3.21 -8.21
C MET A 85 -0.47 2.38 -6.93
N GLN A 86 -0.93 3.00 -5.85
CA GLN A 86 -1.28 2.32 -4.60
C GLN A 86 -2.30 1.19 -4.82
N CYS A 87 -3.40 1.49 -5.53
CA CYS A 87 -4.42 0.49 -5.87
C CYS A 87 -3.84 -0.65 -6.71
N GLY A 88 -2.99 -0.33 -7.70
CA GLY A 88 -2.31 -1.33 -8.52
C GLY A 88 -1.41 -2.25 -7.71
N ASN A 89 -0.64 -1.70 -6.77
CA ASN A 89 0.25 -2.48 -5.90
C ASN A 89 -0.51 -3.48 -5.03
N LEU A 90 -1.69 -3.10 -4.51
CA LEU A 90 -2.52 -4.01 -3.71
C LEU A 90 -3.03 -5.18 -4.52
N LEU A 91 -3.44 -4.96 -5.77
CA LEU A 91 -3.94 -6.02 -6.65
C LEU A 91 -2.84 -6.97 -7.11
N ALA A 92 -1.61 -6.48 -7.28
CA ALA A 92 -0.49 -7.29 -7.74
C ALA A 92 0.18 -8.12 -6.62
N SER A 93 -0.10 -7.78 -5.35
CA SER A 93 0.60 -8.36 -4.18
C SER A 93 -0.22 -9.40 -3.41
N THR A 94 -1.36 -9.82 -3.96
CA THR A 94 -2.22 -10.91 -3.45
C THR A 94 -2.04 -12.19 -4.25
#